data_AF-G3NVF1-F1
#
_entry.id   AF-G3NVF1-F1
#
_cell.length_a   1.000
_cell.length_b   1.000
_cell.length_c   1.000
_cell.angle_alpha   90.00
_cell.angle_beta   90.00
_cell.angle_gamma   90.00
#
_symmetry.space_group_name_H-M   'P 1'
#
loop_
_entity.id
_entity.type
_entity.pdbx_description
1 polymer ?
#
loop_
_entity_poly.entity_id
_entity_poly.type
_entity_poly.pdbx_seq_one_letter_code
_entity_poly.pdbx_strand_id
1 'polypeptide(L)'
;MLLELLLEEEELSGATLEALQRTYDLQNEDAEVKHRWCELVVKHSHARAYGDVEHFLVHNQAMGVYLYGELMVQEDREQQALARRCLSLVQEEMDQSARRVVEEMVL
;
A
#
# COMPACT_ATOMS: atom_id res chain seq x y z
N MET A 1 13.67 -10.41 5.65
CA MET A 1 13.95 -9.00 6.05
C MET A 1 13.07 -8.62 7.24
N LEU A 2 13.41 -7.61 8.07
CA LEU A 2 12.64 -7.26 9.29
C LEU A 2 11.15 -7.00 9.00
N LEU A 3 10.82 -6.21 7.97
CA LEU A 3 9.43 -5.89 7.63
C LEU A 3 8.60 -7.12 7.24
N GLU A 4 9.24 -8.15 6.67
CA GLU A 4 8.56 -9.41 6.33
C GLU A 4 8.17 -10.18 7.59
N LEU A 5 9.05 -10.21 8.60
CA LEU A 5 8.72 -10.82 9.89
C LEU A 5 7.57 -10.06 10.57
N LEU A 6 7.57 -8.73 10.49
CA LEU A 6 6.49 -7.91 11.01
C LEU A 6 5.16 -8.11 10.26
N LEU A 7 5.21 -8.46 8.97
CA LEU A 7 4.02 -8.82 8.20
C LEU A 7 3.41 -10.16 8.63
N GLU A 8 4.13 -11.01 9.37
CA GLU A 8 3.57 -12.23 9.96
C GLU A 8 2.81 -11.94 11.26
N GLU A 9 3.08 -10.81 11.93
CA GLU A 9 2.45 -10.43 13.20
C GLU A 9 0.98 -10.03 13.00
N GLU A 10 0.07 -10.58 13.80
CA GLU A 10 -1.38 -10.29 13.69
C GLU A 10 -1.70 -8.82 14.00
N GLU A 11 -1.06 -8.28 15.04
CA GLU A 11 -1.32 -6.92 15.52
C GLU A 11 -0.03 -6.15 15.74
N LEU A 12 0.05 -4.94 15.18
CA LEU A 12 1.07 -3.95 15.50
C LEU A 12 0.39 -2.65 15.91
N SER A 13 0.90 -2.04 16.97
CA SER A 13 0.36 -0.76 17.43
C SER A 13 0.72 0.36 16.46
N GLY A 14 -0.16 1.37 16.33
CA GLY A 14 0.14 2.57 15.56
C GLY A 14 1.41 3.28 16.03
N ALA A 15 1.71 3.26 17.34
CA ALA A 15 2.95 3.82 17.88
C ALA A 15 4.19 3.06 17.40
N THR A 16 4.08 1.73 17.26
CA THR A 16 5.15 0.89 16.69
C THR A 16 5.38 1.24 15.22
N LEU A 17 4.31 1.35 14.42
CA LEU A 17 4.40 1.72 13.00
C LEU A 17 5.03 3.11 12.81
N GLU A 18 4.63 4.08 13.63
CA GLU A 18 5.23 5.42 13.63
C GLU A 18 6.71 5.40 14.02
N ALA A 19 7.09 4.58 15.01
CA ALA A 19 8.47 4.42 15.43
C ALA A 19 9.31 3.77 14.33
N LEU A 20 8.78 2.75 13.63
CA LEU A 20 9.45 2.10 12.50
C LEU A 20 9.72 3.11 11.38
N GLN A 21 8.68 3.83 10.93
CA GLN A 21 8.83 4.84 9.89
C GLN A 21 9.86 5.90 10.26
N ARG A 22 9.82 6.40 11.50
CA ARG A 22 10.76 7.44 11.95
C ARG A 22 12.19 6.94 12.10
N THR A 23 12.38 5.72 12.57
CA THR A 23 13.70 5.17 12.89
C THR A 23 14.44 4.70 11.64
N TYR A 24 13.71 4.16 10.68
CA TYR A 24 14.27 3.56 9.47
C TYR A 24 14.01 4.38 8.20
N ASP A 25 13.25 5.47 8.30
CA ASP A 25 12.92 6.39 7.19
C ASP A 25 12.42 5.67 5.93
N LEU A 26 11.48 4.73 6.12
CA LEU A 26 11.13 3.70 5.11
C LEU A 26 10.60 4.29 3.79
N GLN A 27 10.08 5.52 3.81
CA GLN A 27 9.65 6.24 2.59
C GLN A 27 10.81 6.57 1.63
N ASN A 28 12.04 6.65 2.13
CA ASN A 28 13.23 7.04 1.38
C ASN A 28 14.12 5.86 0.96
N GLU A 29 13.74 4.64 1.35
CA GLU A 29 14.45 3.40 1.01
C GLU A 29 14.18 2.97 -0.44
N ASP A 30 14.58 1.76 -0.82
CA ASP A 30 14.29 1.22 -2.15
C ASP A 30 12.82 0.78 -2.32
N ALA A 31 12.43 0.43 -3.56
CA ALA A 31 11.05 0.10 -3.89
C ALA A 31 10.52 -1.14 -3.18
N GLU A 32 11.38 -2.13 -2.86
CA GLU A 32 10.98 -3.33 -2.14
C GLU A 32 10.66 -3.01 -0.68
N VAL A 33 11.51 -2.21 -0.03
CA VAL A 33 11.26 -1.75 1.34
C VAL A 33 10.00 -0.87 1.42
N LYS A 34 9.80 0.04 0.46
CA LYS A 34 8.58 0.86 0.38
C LYS A 34 7.32 0.01 0.19
N HIS A 35 7.39 -1.02 -0.65
CA HIS A 35 6.27 -1.95 -0.85
C HIS A 35 5.90 -2.63 0.46
N ARG A 36 6.89 -3.20 1.17
CA ARG A 36 6.66 -3.86 2.47
C ARG A 36 6.13 -2.90 3.54
N TRP A 37 6.60 -1.65 3.55
CA TRP A 37 6.04 -0.62 4.42
C TRP A 37 4.56 -0.35 4.10
N CYS A 38 4.21 -0.19 2.83
CA CYS A 38 2.83 0.03 2.40
C CYS A 38 1.92 -1.17 2.76
N GLU A 39 2.41 -2.40 2.62
CA GLU A 39 1.69 -3.60 3.09
C GLU A 39 1.38 -3.52 4.59
N LEU A 40 2.35 -3.15 5.43
CA LEU A 40 2.13 -2.98 6.87
C LEU A 40 1.10 -1.89 7.19
N VAL A 41 1.18 -0.76 6.47
CA VAL A 41 0.24 0.36 6.61
C VAL A 41 -1.20 -0.07 6.30
N VAL A 42 -1.39 -0.83 5.21
CA VAL A 42 -2.69 -1.33 4.79
C VAL A 42 -3.20 -2.41 5.74
N LYS A 43 -2.37 -3.41 6.06
CA LYS A 43 -2.71 -4.53 6.97
C LYS A 43 -3.23 -4.04 8.32
N HIS A 44 -2.61 -2.99 8.87
CA HIS A 44 -2.97 -2.46 10.20
C HIS A 44 -3.84 -1.20 10.14
N SER A 45 -4.42 -0.86 8.98
CA SER A 45 -5.27 0.32 8.79
C SER A 45 -4.67 1.61 9.36
N HIS A 46 -3.36 1.81 9.13
CA HIS A 46 -2.63 2.96 9.66
C HIS A 46 -2.85 4.21 8.80
N ALA A 47 -4.04 4.82 8.92
CA ALA A 47 -4.49 5.93 8.08
C ALA A 47 -3.53 7.13 7.99
N ARG A 48 -2.72 7.37 9.03
CA ARG A 48 -1.71 8.44 9.05
C ARG A 48 -0.66 8.31 7.95
N ALA A 49 -0.43 7.10 7.43
CA ALA A 49 0.56 6.82 6.38
C ALA A 49 -0.08 6.46 5.02
N TYR A 50 -1.38 6.68 4.82
CA TYR A 50 -2.01 6.44 3.51
C TYR A 50 -1.45 7.32 2.39
N GLY A 51 -0.82 8.45 2.72
CA GLY A 51 -0.07 9.25 1.74
C GLY A 51 1.10 8.47 1.13
N ASP A 52 1.77 7.61 1.90
CA ASP A 52 2.87 6.77 1.41
C ASP A 52 2.35 5.70 0.45
N VAL A 53 1.19 5.11 0.77
CA VAL A 53 0.49 4.13 -0.08
C VAL A 53 0.06 4.77 -1.40
N GLU A 54 -0.55 5.96 -1.36
CA GLU A 54 -0.92 6.72 -2.56
C GLU A 54 0.31 6.98 -3.45
N HIS A 55 1.36 7.53 -2.84
CA HIS A 55 2.60 7.82 -3.54
C HIS A 55 3.21 6.54 -4.16
N PHE A 56 3.20 5.43 -3.43
CA PHE A 56 3.72 4.16 -3.94
C PHE A 56 2.90 3.65 -5.14
N LEU A 57 1.57 3.62 -5.04
CA LEU A 57 0.68 3.15 -6.10
C LEU A 57 0.78 4.00 -7.38
N VAL A 58 0.98 5.31 -7.23
CA VAL A 58 1.12 6.22 -8.37
C VAL A 58 2.42 5.99 -9.13
N HIS A 59 3.52 5.78 -8.41
CA HIS A 59 4.87 5.75 -9.00
C HIS A 59 5.42 4.34 -9.26
N ASN A 60 4.86 3.29 -8.66
CA ASN A 60 5.37 1.91 -8.74
C ASN A 60 4.28 0.94 -9.23
N GLN A 61 3.61 1.29 -10.32
CA GLN A 61 2.37 0.65 -10.80
C GLN A 61 2.48 -0.88 -10.97
N ALA A 62 3.61 -1.40 -11.46
CA ALA A 62 3.81 -2.84 -11.63
C ALA A 62 3.87 -3.60 -10.29
N MET A 63 4.56 -3.05 -9.29
CA MET A 63 4.62 -3.64 -7.95
C MET A 63 3.33 -3.37 -7.15
N GLY A 64 2.66 -2.25 -7.40
CA GLY A 64 1.46 -1.82 -6.70
C GLY A 64 0.20 -2.66 -6.96
N VAL A 65 0.18 -3.51 -7.98
CA VAL A 65 -1.00 -4.35 -8.30
C VAL A 65 -1.45 -5.19 -7.12
N TYR A 66 -0.51 -5.82 -6.40
CA TYR A 66 -0.83 -6.63 -5.22
C TYR A 66 -1.49 -5.79 -4.11
N LEU A 67 -0.98 -4.58 -3.89
CA LEU A 67 -1.45 -3.68 -2.84
C LEU A 67 -2.88 -3.17 -3.08
N TYR A 68 -3.33 -3.08 -4.34
CA TYR A 68 -4.75 -2.83 -4.64
C TYR A 68 -5.64 -3.95 -4.10
N GLY A 69 -5.20 -5.21 -4.18
CA GLY A 69 -5.93 -6.34 -3.59
C GLY A 69 -6.03 -6.19 -2.07
N GLU A 70 -4.91 -5.93 -1.40
CA GLU A 70 -4.87 -5.75 0.06
C GLU A 70 -5.80 -4.63 0.54
N LEU A 71 -5.86 -3.50 -0.17
CA LEU A 71 -6.77 -2.38 0.13
C LEU A 71 -8.27 -2.76 0.04
N MET A 72 -8.59 -3.84 -0.68
CA MET A 72 -9.97 -4.31 -0.84
C MET A 72 -10.34 -5.40 0.17
N VAL A 73 -9.36 -6.18 0.68
CA VAL A 73 -9.58 -7.36 1.53
C VAL A 73 -10.36 -7.05 2.82
N GLN A 74 -10.05 -5.94 3.49
CA GLN A 74 -10.67 -5.60 4.77
C GLN A 74 -12.04 -4.90 4.63
N GLU A 75 -12.46 -4.59 3.40
CA GLU A 75 -13.65 -3.78 3.10
C GLU A 75 -13.69 -2.41 3.83
N ASP A 76 -12.52 -1.89 4.21
CA ASP A 76 -12.42 -0.58 4.84
C ASP A 76 -12.75 0.55 3.84
N ARG A 77 -13.61 1.48 4.25
CA ARG A 77 -14.11 2.53 3.35
C ARG A 77 -13.02 3.50 2.93
N GLU A 78 -12.08 3.83 3.82
CA GLU A 78 -10.99 4.75 3.49
C GLU A 78 -9.99 4.09 2.55
N GLN A 79 -9.66 2.81 2.77
CA GLN A 79 -8.80 2.02 1.89
C GLN A 79 -9.40 1.83 0.50
N GLN A 80 -10.68 1.46 0.40
CA GLN A 80 -11.33 1.34 -0.90
C GLN A 80 -11.44 2.69 -1.62
N ALA A 81 -11.67 3.78 -0.89
CA ALA A 81 -11.65 5.13 -1.48
C ALA A 81 -10.26 5.51 -1.96
N LEU A 82 -9.21 5.14 -1.22
CA LEU A 82 -7.81 5.32 -1.61
C LEU A 82 -7.50 4.56 -2.90
N ALA A 83 -7.83 3.26 -2.97
CA ALA A 83 -7.68 2.45 -4.17
C ALA A 83 -8.36 3.08 -5.39
N ARG A 84 -9.63 3.49 -5.27
CA ARG A 84 -10.36 4.13 -6.38
C ARG A 84 -9.72 5.44 -6.84
N ARG A 85 -9.23 6.27 -5.90
CA ARG A 85 -8.51 7.51 -6.23
C ARG A 85 -7.18 7.21 -6.93
N CYS A 86 -6.38 6.29 -6.42
CA CYS A 86 -5.11 5.93 -7.06
C CYS A 86 -5.34 5.40 -8.47
N LEU A 87 -6.31 4.50 -8.66
CA LEU A 87 -6.63 3.95 -9.98
C LEU A 87 -7.04 5.05 -10.95
N SER A 88 -7.89 5.99 -10.54
CA SER A 88 -8.30 7.08 -11.43
C SER A 88 -7.15 8.00 -11.85
N LEU A 89 -6.11 8.14 -11.02
CA LEU A 89 -4.91 8.91 -11.32
C LEU A 89 -3.99 8.21 -12.34
N VAL A 90 -3.86 6.88 -12.28
CA VAL A 90 -2.85 6.15 -13.10
C VAL A 90 -3.42 5.26 -14.20
N GLN A 91 -4.74 5.05 -14.26
CA GLN A 91 -5.35 4.10 -15.21
C GLN A 91 -4.96 4.34 -16.68
N GLU A 92 -4.65 5.56 -17.09
CA GLU A 92 -4.26 5.88 -18.47
C GLU A 92 -2.80 5.53 -18.78
N GLU A 93 -1.93 5.53 -17.76
CA GLU A 93 -0.50 5.25 -17.87
C GLU A 93 -0.16 3.78 -17.57
N MET A 94 -1.03 3.11 -16.81
CA MET A 94 -0.85 1.74 -16.37
C MET A 94 -0.88 0.76 -17.56
N ASP A 95 0.03 -0.22 -17.53
CA ASP A 95 0.03 -1.32 -18.49
C ASP A 95 -1.36 -1.96 -18.58
N GLN A 96 -1.84 -2.24 -19.79
CA GLN A 96 -3.19 -2.72 -20.03
C GLN A 96 -3.52 -4.01 -19.26
N SER A 97 -2.55 -4.91 -19.09
CA SER A 97 -2.76 -6.16 -18.35
C SER A 97 -2.91 -5.90 -16.85
N ALA A 98 -2.04 -5.06 -16.28
CA ALA A 98 -2.12 -4.65 -14.87
C ALA A 98 -3.41 -3.89 -14.57
N ARG A 99 -3.78 -2.95 -15.45
CA ARG A 99 -5.00 -2.15 -15.34
C ARG A 99 -6.24 -3.02 -15.24
N ARG A 100 -6.38 -4.02 -16.12
CA ARG A 100 -7.54 -4.93 -16.10
C ARG A 100 -7.66 -5.67 -14.77
N VAL A 101 -6.55 -6.19 -14.25
CA VAL A 101 -6.53 -6.90 -12.97
C VAL A 101 -6.94 -5.95 -11.83
N VAL A 102 -6.42 -4.73 -11.82
CA VAL A 102 -6.78 -3.72 -10.79
C VAL A 102 -8.24 -3.28 -10.91
N GLU A 103 -8.76 -3.06 -12.12
CA GLU A 103 -10.16 -2.73 -12.35
C GLU A 103 -11.10 -3.83 -11.85
N GLU A 104 -10.78 -5.10 -12.08
CA GLU A 104 -11.55 -6.25 -11.57
C GLU A 104 -11.61 -6.33 -10.04
N MET A 105 -10.60 -5.79 -9.35
CA MET A 105 -10.57 -5.76 -7.87
C MET A 105 -11.29 -4.55 -7.29
N VAL A 106 -11.23 -3.40 -7.95
CA VAL A 106 -11.60 -2.08 -7.38
C VAL A 106 -12.99 -1.59 -7.81
N LEU A 107 -13.45 -1.99 -9.00
CA LEU A 107 -14.70 -1.55 -9.62
C LEU A 107 -15.79 -2.63 -9.56
#